data_AF-A0A399S416-F1
#
_entry.id   AF-A0A399S416-F1
#
_cell.length_a   1.000
_cell.length_b   1.000
_cell.length_c   1.000
_cell.angle_alpha   90.00
_cell.angle_beta   90.00
_cell.angle_gamma   90.00
#
_symmetry.space_group_name_H-M   'P 1'
#
loop_
_entity.id
_entity.type
_entity.pdbx_description
1 polymer ?
#
loop_
_entity_poly.entity_id
_entity_poly.type
_entity_poly.pdbx_seq_one_letter_code
_entity_poly.pdbx_strand_id
1 'polypeptide(L)'
;MAADTAAAKFFRGIGLSSGNRSILMLVIAWALNLFWLGLNYFWRFASVEVLVALPILLLAYALVALVSYIYWGVRKVREQDAPYANVMVGTIVAITLLYFNFNLLQFVLQAISR
;
A
#
# COMPACT_ATOMS: atom_id res chain seq x y z
N MET A 1 22.96 -3.52 20.93
CA MET A 1 23.16 -2.86 19.62
C MET A 1 22.78 -3.86 18.53
N ALA A 2 21.54 -3.83 18.05
CA ALA A 2 21.08 -4.77 17.04
C ALA A 2 21.54 -4.30 15.66
N ALA A 3 22.20 -5.18 14.91
CA ALA A 3 22.74 -4.91 13.59
C ALA A 3 21.66 -4.31 12.67
N ASP A 4 21.93 -3.11 12.18
CA ASP A 4 21.13 -2.40 11.19
C ASP A 4 21.22 -3.16 9.87
N THR A 5 20.39 -4.21 9.72
CA THR A 5 20.41 -5.13 8.58
C THR A 5 20.11 -4.37 7.28
N ALA A 6 20.73 -4.78 6.16
CA ALA A 6 20.57 -4.13 4.86
C ALA A 6 19.10 -3.96 4.44
N ALA A 7 18.23 -4.89 4.86
CA ALA A 7 16.79 -4.79 4.72
C ALA A 7 16.20 -3.54 5.41
N ALA A 8 16.59 -3.23 6.66
CA ALA A 8 16.11 -2.06 7.39
C ALA A 8 16.52 -0.75 6.71
N LYS A 9 17.73 -0.67 6.13
CA LYS A 9 18.17 0.47 5.32
C LYS A 9 17.39 0.60 4.02
N PHE A 10 17.11 -0.51 3.33
CA PHE A 10 16.27 -0.53 2.12
C PHE A 10 14.85 -0.04 2.43
N PHE A 11 14.20 -0.58 3.47
CA PHE A 11 12.87 -0.16 3.92
C PHE A 11 12.83 1.31 4.35
N ARG A 12 13.91 1.83 4.97
CA ARG A 12 14.05 3.27 5.24
C ARG A 12 14.11 4.10 3.95
N GLY A 13 14.85 3.64 2.94
CA GLY A 13 15.02 4.33 1.66
C GLY A 13 13.71 4.45 0.86
N ILE A 14 12.83 3.46 0.96
CA ILE A 14 11.50 3.48 0.32
C ILE A 14 10.38 4.05 1.21
N GLY A 15 10.74 4.73 2.31
CA GLY A 15 9.79 5.42 3.20
C GLY A 15 9.09 4.54 4.25
N LEU A 16 9.33 3.22 4.25
CA LEU A 16 8.77 2.23 5.18
C LEU A 16 9.54 2.16 6.53
N SER A 17 9.92 3.33 7.03
CA SER A 17 10.77 3.50 8.23
C SER A 17 10.03 3.57 9.56
N SER A 18 8.69 3.73 9.53
CA SER A 18 7.85 3.77 10.73
C SER A 18 6.44 3.34 10.40
N GLY A 19 5.72 2.77 11.38
CA GLY A 19 4.33 2.33 11.18
C GLY A 19 3.42 3.43 10.62
N ASN A 20 3.53 4.67 11.13
CA ASN A 20 2.72 5.79 10.62
C ASN A 20 3.05 6.12 9.15
N ARG A 21 4.32 6.02 8.74
CA ARG A 21 4.72 6.25 7.34
C ARG A 21 4.26 5.12 6.42
N SER A 22 4.23 3.87 6.89
CA SER A 22 3.71 2.75 6.09
C SER A 22 2.21 2.88 5.82
N ILE A 23 1.40 3.31 6.81
CA ILE A 23 -0.02 3.62 6.59
C ILE A 23 -0.18 4.77 5.60
N LEU A 24 0.59 5.85 5.78
CA LEU A 24 0.56 6.98 4.86
C LEU A 24 0.89 6.54 3.42
N MET A 25 1.87 5.66 3.24
CA MET A 25 2.22 5.11 1.93
C MET A 25 1.10 4.25 1.32
N LEU A 26 0.36 3.50 2.14
CA LEU A 26 -0.83 2.77 1.71
C LEU A 26 -1.95 3.70 1.24
N VAL A 27 -2.21 4.78 1.98
CA VAL A 27 -3.20 5.81 1.61
C VAL A 27 -2.78 6.51 0.31
N ILE A 28 -1.50 6.87 0.18
CA ILE A 28 -0.97 7.51 -1.03
C ILE A 28 -1.08 6.56 -2.23
N ALA A 29 -0.73 5.28 -2.08
CA ALA A 29 -0.83 4.30 -3.16
C ALA A 29 -2.28 4.14 -3.65
N TRP A 30 -3.25 4.11 -2.71
CA TRP A 30 -4.67 4.09 -3.06
C TRP A 30 -5.11 5.37 -3.77
N ALA A 31 -4.72 6.54 -3.27
CA ALA A 31 -5.08 7.83 -3.87
C ALA A 31 -4.50 7.99 -5.28
N LEU A 32 -3.25 7.56 -5.49
CA LEU A 32 -2.60 7.54 -6.80
C LEU A 32 -3.31 6.59 -7.76
N ASN A 33 -3.76 5.43 -7.28
CA ASN A 33 -4.48 4.48 -8.13
C ASN A 33 -5.83 5.07 -8.59
N LEU A 34 -6.58 5.70 -7.66
CA LEU A 34 -7.80 6.42 -8.00
C LEU A 34 -7.56 7.56 -8.98
N PHE A 35 -6.53 8.35 -8.76
CA PHE A 35 -6.18 9.47 -9.62
C PHE A 35 -5.80 9.00 -11.03
N TRP A 36 -4.99 7.95 -11.13
CA TRP A 36 -4.60 7.33 -12.40
C TRP A 36 -5.81 6.86 -13.21
N LEU A 37 -6.74 6.18 -12.55
CA LEU A 37 -7.92 5.62 -13.19
C LEU A 37 -8.95 6.72 -13.52
N GLY A 38 -9.10 7.72 -12.66
CA GLY A 38 -9.91 8.90 -12.93
C GLY A 38 -9.41 9.66 -14.16
N LEU A 39 -8.11 9.96 -14.25
CA LEU A 39 -7.53 10.62 -15.41
C LEU A 39 -7.74 9.81 -16.70
N ASN A 40 -7.51 8.50 -16.66
CA ASN A 40 -7.70 7.65 -17.83
C ASN A 40 -9.17 7.49 -18.22
N TYR A 41 -10.11 7.53 -17.27
CA TYR A 41 -11.54 7.51 -17.56
C TYR A 41 -11.96 8.71 -18.43
N PHE A 42 -11.50 9.92 -18.08
CA PHE A 42 -11.90 11.14 -18.79
C PHE A 42 -11.14 11.37 -20.09
N TRP A 43 -9.86 11.01 -20.15
CA TRP A 43 -9.00 11.40 -21.28
C TRP A 43 -8.42 10.24 -22.09
N ARG A 44 -8.53 8.98 -21.63
CA ARG A 44 -8.08 7.78 -22.36
C ARG A 44 -6.65 7.88 -22.92
N PHE A 45 -5.73 8.45 -22.15
CA PHE A 45 -4.36 8.68 -22.62
C PHE A 45 -3.48 7.43 -22.69
N ALA A 46 -3.72 6.45 -21.80
CA ALA A 46 -2.88 5.26 -21.68
C ALA A 46 -3.48 4.06 -22.43
N SER A 47 -2.60 3.20 -22.95
CA SER A 47 -3.02 1.91 -23.50
C SER A 47 -3.56 1.00 -22.41
N VAL A 48 -4.35 0.00 -22.81
CA VAL A 48 -4.96 -0.98 -21.90
C VAL A 48 -3.93 -1.67 -21.01
N GLU A 49 -2.74 -1.98 -21.55
CA GLU A 49 -1.67 -2.62 -20.78
C GLU A 49 -1.18 -1.71 -19.65
N VAL A 50 -0.96 -0.41 -19.93
CA VAL A 50 -0.48 0.56 -18.93
C VAL A 50 -1.59 0.90 -17.92
N LEU A 51 -2.83 0.94 -18.38
CA LEU A 51 -4.01 1.14 -17.54
C LEU A 51 -4.12 0.09 -16.44
N VAL A 52 -3.77 -1.17 -16.74
CA VAL A 52 -3.84 -2.31 -15.82
C VAL A 52 -2.53 -2.52 -15.05
N ALA A 53 -1.37 -2.29 -15.67
CA ALA A 53 -0.06 -2.51 -15.06
C ALA A 53 0.16 -1.61 -13.83
N LEU A 54 -0.19 -0.34 -13.90
CA LEU A 54 -0.03 0.62 -12.79
C LEU A 54 -0.81 0.21 -11.53
N PRO A 55 -2.12 -0.09 -11.61
CA PRO A 55 -2.88 -0.62 -10.49
C PRO A 55 -2.29 -1.89 -9.88
N ILE A 56 -1.80 -2.84 -10.70
CA ILE A 56 -1.17 -4.07 -10.21
C ILE A 56 0.11 -3.75 -9.44
N LEU A 57 0.97 -2.87 -9.96
CA LEU A 57 2.19 -2.45 -9.28
C LEU A 57 1.91 -1.75 -7.96
N LEU A 58 0.89 -0.88 -7.91
CA LEU A 58 0.45 -0.21 -6.69
C LEU A 58 -0.11 -1.21 -5.66
N LEU A 59 -0.82 -2.24 -6.11
CA LEU A 59 -1.30 -3.33 -5.26
C LEU A 59 -0.15 -4.15 -4.66
N ALA A 60 0.85 -4.50 -5.47
CA ALA A 60 2.03 -5.20 -5.00
C ALA A 60 2.80 -4.35 -3.96
N TYR A 61 2.96 -3.05 -4.22
CA TYR A 61 3.58 -2.14 -3.26
C TYR A 61 2.77 -2.03 -1.96
N ALA A 62 1.44 -1.92 -2.05
CA ALA A 62 0.55 -1.89 -0.90
C ALA A 62 0.65 -3.15 -0.04
N LEU A 63 0.80 -4.33 -0.64
CA LEU A 63 1.04 -5.59 0.08
C LEU A 63 2.36 -5.54 0.87
N VAL A 64 3.44 -5.08 0.24
CA VAL A 64 4.75 -4.93 0.92
C VAL A 64 4.67 -3.91 2.06
N ALA A 65 3.95 -2.81 1.85
CA ALA A 65 3.75 -1.78 2.86
C ALA A 65 2.93 -2.30 4.06
N LEU A 66 1.90 -3.13 3.82
CA LEU A 66 1.12 -3.79 4.87
C LEU A 66 1.99 -4.72 5.71
N VAL A 67 2.76 -5.61 5.07
CA VAL A 67 3.65 -6.55 5.77
C VAL A 67 4.66 -5.78 6.62
N SER A 68 5.24 -4.72 6.05
CA SER A 68 6.17 -3.85 6.75
C SER A 68 5.51 -3.15 7.95
N TYR A 69 4.28 -2.65 7.77
CA TYR A 69 3.51 -2.02 8.85
C TYR A 69 3.27 -2.98 10.01
N ILE A 70 2.81 -4.21 9.72
CA ILE A 70 2.57 -5.22 10.75
C ILE A 70 3.87 -5.57 11.48
N TYR A 71 4.95 -5.81 10.74
CA TYR A 71 6.25 -6.14 11.33
C TYR A 71 6.74 -5.05 12.29
N TRP A 72 6.80 -3.79 11.83
CA TRP A 72 7.25 -2.67 12.65
C TRP A 72 6.26 -2.35 13.78
N GLY A 73 4.96 -2.51 13.54
CA GLY A 73 3.91 -2.32 14.53
C GLY A 73 4.04 -3.31 15.70
N VAL A 74 4.14 -4.61 15.41
CA VAL A 74 4.33 -5.66 16.42
C VAL A 74 5.65 -5.46 17.17
N ARG A 75 6.72 -5.10 16.46
CA ARG A 75 8.00 -4.79 17.09
C ARG A 75 7.89 -3.61 18.07
N LYS A 76 7.19 -2.54 17.69
CA LYS A 76 6.97 -1.37 18.56
C LYS A 76 6.12 -1.70 19.78
N VAL A 77 5.11 -2.57 19.65
CA VAL A 77 4.33 -3.05 20.80
C VAL A 77 5.22 -3.82 21.77
N ARG A 78 6.11 -4.68 21.27
CA ARG A 78 7.01 -5.49 22.12
C ARG A 78 8.14 -4.69 22.77
N GLU A 79 8.69 -3.71 22.08
CA GLU A 79 9.88 -2.96 22.54
C GLU A 79 9.52 -1.69 23.34
N GLN A 80 8.32 -1.15 23.21
CA GLN A 80 7.92 0.15 23.78
C GLN A 80 6.59 0.11 24.55
N ASP A 81 6.04 -1.08 24.84
CA ASP A 81 4.72 -1.28 25.47
C ASP A 81 3.60 -0.44 24.82
N ALA A 82 3.73 -0.19 23.51
CA ALA A 82 2.75 0.60 22.77
C ALA A 82 1.40 -0.16 22.68
N PRO A 83 0.25 0.53 22.68
CA PRO A 83 -1.04 -0.13 22.64
C PRO A 83 -1.23 -0.90 21.34
N TYR A 84 -1.43 -2.22 21.46
CA TYR A 84 -1.68 -3.14 20.33
C TYR A 84 -2.88 -2.70 19.47
N ALA A 85 -3.86 -2.02 20.09
CA ALA A 85 -5.03 -1.44 19.43
C ALA A 85 -4.66 -0.52 18.25
N ASN A 86 -3.61 0.31 18.39
CA ASN A 86 -3.20 1.21 17.31
C ASN A 86 -2.66 0.47 16.09
N VAL A 87 -1.96 -0.66 16.31
CA VAL A 87 -1.46 -1.52 15.24
C VAL A 87 -2.59 -2.28 14.56
N MET A 88 -3.56 -2.78 15.34
CA MET A 88 -4.75 -3.44 14.77
C MET A 88 -5.57 -2.49 13.91
N VAL A 89 -5.87 -1.27 14.37
CA VAL A 89 -6.64 -0.29 13.60
C VAL A 89 -5.94 0.05 12.29
N GLY A 90 -4.63 0.34 12.32
CA GLY A 90 -3.87 0.61 11.10
C GLY A 90 -3.84 -0.58 10.13
N THR A 91 -3.80 -1.80 10.65
CA THR A 91 -3.86 -3.03 9.85
C THR A 91 -5.22 -3.18 9.18
N ILE A 92 -6.32 -2.94 9.91
CA ILE A 92 -7.69 -2.98 9.37
C ILE A 92 -7.86 -1.93 8.26
N VAL A 93 -7.39 -0.71 8.47
CA VAL A 93 -7.42 0.36 7.45
C VAL A 93 -6.62 -0.06 6.22
N ALA A 94 -5.42 -0.58 6.40
CA ALA A 94 -4.55 -1.03 5.32
C ALA A 94 -5.17 -2.18 4.50
N ILE A 95 -5.78 -3.17 5.17
CA ILE A 95 -6.50 -4.27 4.51
C ILE A 95 -7.71 -3.74 3.74
N THR A 96 -8.46 -2.80 4.33
CA THR A 96 -9.60 -2.14 3.67
C THR A 96 -9.17 -1.41 2.40
N LEU A 97 -8.04 -0.68 2.44
CA LEU A 97 -7.49 0.01 1.27
C LEU A 97 -7.00 -0.96 0.19
N LEU A 98 -6.41 -2.09 0.58
CA LEU A 98 -6.04 -3.18 -0.33
C LEU A 98 -7.27 -3.79 -1.01
N TYR A 99 -8.31 -4.05 -0.23
CA TYR A 99 -9.59 -4.55 -0.74
C TYR A 99 -10.20 -3.58 -1.76
N PHE A 100 -10.22 -2.28 -1.47
CA PHE A 100 -10.71 -1.30 -2.44
C PHE A 100 -9.84 -1.24 -3.69
N ASN A 101 -8.51 -1.23 -3.57
CA ASN A 101 -7.61 -1.28 -4.72
C ASN A 101 -7.89 -2.49 -5.63
N PHE A 102 -8.09 -3.67 -5.03
CA PHE A 102 -8.37 -4.89 -5.75
C PHE A 102 -9.74 -4.84 -6.47
N ASN A 103 -10.79 -4.38 -5.79
CA ASN A 103 -12.09 -4.22 -6.43
C ASN A 103 -12.06 -3.23 -7.59
N LEU A 104 -11.26 -2.17 -7.47
CA LEU A 104 -11.13 -1.17 -8.51
C LEU A 104 -10.38 -1.72 -9.72
N LEU A 105 -9.35 -2.55 -9.52
CA LEU A 105 -8.72 -3.32 -10.58
C LEU A 105 -9.71 -4.29 -11.25
N GLN A 106 -10.53 -5.01 -10.47
CA GLN A 106 -11.57 -5.90 -11.02
C GLN A 106 -12.57 -5.14 -11.89
N PHE A 107 -13.00 -3.96 -11.43
CA PHE A 107 -13.90 -3.09 -12.19
C PHE A 107 -13.28 -2.67 -13.54
N VAL A 108 -12.01 -2.28 -13.55
CA VAL A 108 -11.27 -1.91 -14.76
C VAL A 108 -11.16 -3.11 -15.72
N LEU A 109 -10.79 -4.28 -15.21
CA LEU A 109 -10.70 -5.51 -16.02
C LEU A 109 -12.06 -5.87 -16.64
N GLN A 110 -13.15 -5.78 -15.86
CA GLN A 110 -14.50 -6.02 -16.36
C GLN A 110 -14.90 -5.01 -17.45
N ALA A 111 -14.59 -3.73 -17.25
CA ALA A 111 -14.92 -2.67 -18.20
C ALA A 111 -14.18 -2.81 -19.54
N ILE A 112 -12.97 -3.38 -19.54
CA ILE A 112 -12.16 -3.62 -20.75
C ILE A 112 -12.56 -4.94 -21.44
N SER A 113 -13.06 -5.93 -20.68
CA SER A 113 -13.50 -7.22 -21.21
C SER A 113 -14.88 -7.21 -21.87
N ARG A 114 -15.62 -6.10 -21.76
CA ARG A 114 -16.89 -5.85 -22.45
C ARG A 114 -16.65 -5.11 -23.76
#